data_AF-F9ZK73-F1
#
_entry.id   AF-F9ZK73-F1
#
_cell.length_a   1.000
_cell.length_b   1.000
_cell.length_c   1.000
_cell.angle_alpha   90.00
_cell.angle_beta   90.00
_cell.angle_gamma   90.00
#
_symmetry.space_group_name_H-M   'P 1'
#
loop_
_entity.id
_entity.type
_entity.pdbx_description
1 polymer ?
#
loop_
_entity_poly.entity_id
_entity_poly.type
_entity_poly.pdbx_seq_one_letter_code
_entity_poly.pdbx_strand_id
1 'polypeptide(L)'
;MTKHTNKQASPFCLRLTPEERATLEREAAGLPLSEYIRDRVFDETRAKRRTRNKRPVKDHKILSQLLGELGRSRLSNNLNQLAKAANCGLLNVTPEVKTSLLNACADIRHIRMALMKSLGLDR
;
A
#
# COMPACT_ATOMS: atom_id res chain seq x y z
N MET A 1 43.67 -8.53 9.29
CA MET A 1 43.50 -7.13 9.77
C MET A 1 42.63 -6.37 8.77
N THR A 2 41.31 -6.43 8.93
CA THR A 2 40.34 -5.77 8.05
C THR A 2 40.14 -4.32 8.49
N LYS A 3 40.52 -3.36 7.65
CA LYS A 3 40.36 -1.93 7.90
C LYS A 3 38.88 -1.56 7.79
N HIS A 4 38.23 -1.29 8.93
CA HIS A 4 36.92 -0.62 8.95
C HIS A 4 37.12 0.83 8.52
N THR A 5 36.75 1.18 7.29
CA THR A 5 36.67 2.58 6.88
C THR A 5 35.38 3.14 7.48
N ASN A 6 35.52 3.79 8.64
CA ASN A 6 34.44 4.56 9.26
C ASN A 6 34.17 5.77 8.35
N LYS A 7 33.32 5.59 7.32
CA LYS A 7 32.79 6.69 6.52
C LYS A 7 31.93 7.55 7.44
N GLN A 8 32.55 8.53 8.10
CA GLN A 8 31.85 9.56 8.84
C GLN A 8 30.85 10.20 7.89
N ALA A 9 29.58 10.18 8.26
CA ALA A 9 28.53 10.85 7.50
C ALA A 9 28.90 12.33 7.36
N SER A 10 28.73 12.89 6.16
CA SER A 10 28.97 14.31 5.91
C SER A 10 28.19 15.19 6.88
N PRO A 11 28.74 16.33 7.34
CA PRO A 11 28.02 17.24 8.23
C PRO A 11 26.68 17.64 7.61
N PHE A 12 25.62 17.62 8.41
CA PHE A 12 24.29 18.00 7.99
C PHE A 12 24.17 19.53 7.97
N CYS A 13 24.03 20.11 6.77
CA CYS A 13 23.81 21.54 6.60
C CYS A 13 22.30 21.85 6.66
N LEU A 14 21.90 22.66 7.64
CA LEU A 14 20.53 23.18 7.78
C LEU A 14 20.52 24.66 7.40
N ARG A 15 19.67 25.06 6.45
CA ARG A 15 19.47 26.48 6.13
C ARG A 15 18.51 27.06 7.17
N LEU A 16 18.97 28.10 7.87
CA LEU A 16 18.19 28.85 8.85
C LEU A 16 18.09 30.30 8.40
N THR A 17 16.94 30.91 8.60
CA THR A 17 16.82 32.37 8.56
C THR A 17 17.52 32.97 9.80
N PRO A 18 17.86 34.28 9.78
CA PRO A 18 18.46 34.94 10.94
C PRO A 18 17.59 34.85 12.20
N GLU A 19 16.26 34.91 12.03
CA GLU A 19 15.28 34.82 13.12
C GLU A 19 15.20 33.41 13.72
N GLU A 20 15.18 32.38 12.87
CA GLU A 20 15.21 30.97 13.30
C GLU A 20 16.49 30.67 14.06
N ARG A 21 17.64 31.18 13.59
CA ARG A 21 18.93 31.02 14.26
C ARG A 21 18.95 31.67 15.64
N ALA A 22 18.48 32.92 15.75
CA ALA A 22 18.42 33.63 17.03
C ALA A 22 17.50 32.94 18.05
N THR A 23 16.41 32.34 17.56
CA THR A 23 15.49 31.56 18.40
C THR A 23 16.17 30.30 18.93
N LEU A 24 16.85 29.54 18.07
CA LEU A 24 17.59 28.35 18.48
C LEU A 24 18.75 28.68 19.42
N GLU A 25 19.47 29.78 19.20
CA GLU A 25 20.56 30.23 20.09
C GLU A 25 20.04 30.63 21.47
N ARG A 26 18.86 31.28 21.54
CA ARG A 26 18.20 31.61 22.81
C ARG A 26 17.75 30.35 23.55
N GLU A 27 17.14 29.40 22.86
CA GLU A 27 16.68 28.14 23.46
C GLU A 27 17.83 27.22 23.86
N ALA A 28 18.95 27.26 23.14
CA ALA A 28 20.14 26.49 23.47
C ALA A 28 20.78 26.92 24.80
N ALA A 29 20.49 28.13 25.30
CA ALA A 29 20.87 28.60 26.63
C ALA A 29 22.35 28.36 27.00
N GLY A 30 23.26 28.50 26.03
CA GLY A 30 24.70 28.30 26.22
C GLY A 30 25.26 26.95 25.72
N LEU A 31 24.41 26.00 25.31
CA LEU A 31 24.83 24.79 24.60
C LEU A 31 25.24 25.09 23.15
N PRO A 32 26.20 24.34 22.57
CA PRO A 32 26.49 24.46 21.16
C PRO A 32 25.26 24.03 20.34
N LEU A 33 24.94 24.82 19.31
CA LEU A 33 23.71 24.66 18.51
C LEU A 33 23.55 23.25 17.94
N SER A 34 24.65 22.61 17.56
CA SER A 34 24.67 21.23 17.03
C SER A 34 24.28 20.18 18.07
N GLU A 35 24.63 20.39 19.33
CA GLU A 35 24.27 19.53 20.45
C GLU A 35 22.81 19.74 20.84
N TYR A 36 22.37 21.00 20.94
CA TYR A 36 20.97 21.34 21.20
C TYR A 36 20.03 20.77 20.12
N ILE A 37 20.37 20.91 18.83
CA ILE A 37 19.56 20.36 17.73
C ILE A 37 19.57 18.83 17.78
N ARG A 38 20.72 18.19 18.08
CA ARG A 38 20.81 16.74 18.18
C ARG A 38 19.94 16.21 19.30
N ASP A 39 20.03 16.81 20.48
CA ASP A 39 19.20 16.46 21.64
C ASP A 39 17.71 16.57 21.29
N ARG A 40 17.26 17.73 20.78
CA ARG A 40 15.86 17.93 20.36
C ARG A 40 15.36 16.98 19.26
N VAL A 41 16.24 16.54 18.36
CA VAL A 41 15.87 15.65 17.24
C VAL A 41 15.85 14.19 17.65
N PHE A 42 16.77 13.76 18.50
CA PHE A 42 16.98 12.36 18.88
C PHE A 42 16.53 12.01 20.30
N ASP A 43 16.00 12.96 21.06
CA ASP A 43 15.37 12.71 22.36
C ASP A 43 14.38 11.54 22.27
N GLU A 44 14.70 10.45 22.98
CA GLU A 44 13.94 9.20 22.96
C GLU A 44 12.54 9.36 23.57
N THR A 45 12.32 10.41 24.35
CA THR A 45 11.01 10.75 24.91
C THR A 45 10.09 11.44 23.90
N ARG A 46 10.63 11.87 22.75
CA ARG A 46 9.84 12.51 21.69
C ARG A 46 8.90 11.49 21.06
N ALA A 47 7.61 11.80 21.05
CA ALA A 47 6.62 11.01 20.35
C ALA A 47 7.05 10.81 18.89
N LYS A 48 7.40 9.57 18.53
CA LYS A 48 7.76 9.21 17.14
C LYS A 48 6.68 9.78 16.23
N ARG A 49 7.08 10.65 15.29
CA ARG A 49 6.15 11.20 14.31
C ARG A 49 5.42 10.01 13.68
N ARG A 50 4.09 9.98 13.79
CA ARG A 50 3.23 9.06 13.05
C ARG A 50 3.46 9.34 11.57
N THR A 51 4.48 8.72 10.99
CA THR A 51 4.60 8.63 9.55
C THR A 51 3.45 7.73 9.13
N ARG A 52 2.59 8.24 8.25
CA ARG A 52 1.63 7.40 7.54
C ARG A 52 2.48 6.30 6.90
N ASN A 53 2.42 5.08 7.43
CA ASN A 53 3.19 3.95 6.93
C ASN A 53 2.93 3.87 5.41
N LYS A 54 3.87 4.34 4.59
CA LYS A 54 3.82 4.25 3.12
C LYS A 54 4.20 2.83 2.67
N ARG A 55 3.83 1.81 3.42
CA ARG A 55 4.11 0.42 3.05
C ARG A 55 2.79 -0.33 2.98
N PRO A 56 2.28 -0.48 1.75
CA PRO A 56 1.74 -1.76 1.32
C PRO A 56 2.31 -2.13 -0.06
N VAL A 57 3.63 -2.10 -0.25
CA VAL A 57 4.21 -2.22 -1.61
C VAL A 57 4.20 -3.67 -2.12
N LYS A 58 4.26 -4.68 -1.24
CA LYS A 58 4.17 -6.09 -1.66
C LYS A 58 2.71 -6.53 -1.85
N ASP A 59 1.85 -6.24 -0.89
CA ASP A 59 0.46 -6.73 -0.91
C ASP A 59 -0.34 -6.09 -2.06
N HIS A 60 -0.16 -4.79 -2.35
CA HIS A 60 -0.85 -4.16 -3.48
C HIS A 60 -0.40 -4.70 -4.86
N LYS A 61 0.85 -5.16 -4.99
CA LYS A 61 1.33 -5.73 -6.25
C LYS A 61 0.69 -7.09 -6.52
N ILE A 62 0.63 -7.95 -5.49
CA ILE A 62 0.00 -9.28 -5.61
C ILE A 62 -1.51 -9.13 -5.82
N LEU A 63 -2.16 -8.24 -5.08
CA LEU A 63 -3.61 -7.97 -5.22
C LEU A 63 -3.97 -7.38 -6.58
N SER A 64 -3.16 -6.46 -7.11
CA SER A 64 -3.39 -5.88 -8.45
C SER A 64 -3.11 -6.88 -9.58
N GLN A 65 -2.10 -7.75 -9.42
CA GLN A 65 -1.88 -8.87 -10.35
C GLN A 65 -3.06 -9.85 -10.34
N LEU A 66 -3.54 -10.25 -9.15
CA LEU A 66 -4.70 -11.12 -9.02
C LEU A 66 -5.96 -10.50 -9.66
N LEU A 67 -6.21 -9.21 -9.44
CA LEU A 67 -7.33 -8.50 -10.08
C LEU A 67 -7.17 -8.46 -11.61
N GLY A 68 -5.95 -8.26 -12.11
CA GLY A 68 -5.64 -8.29 -13.53
C GLY A 68 -5.87 -9.67 -14.16
N GLU A 69 -5.42 -10.74 -13.51
CA GLU A 69 -5.66 -12.12 -13.95
C GLU A 69 -7.14 -12.48 -13.92
N LEU A 70 -7.90 -12.02 -12.92
CA LEU A 70 -9.35 -12.19 -12.86
C LEU A 70 -10.06 -11.48 -14.03
N GLY A 71 -9.58 -10.30 -14.43
CA GLY A 71 -10.05 -9.62 -15.64
C GLY A 71 -9.69 -10.37 -16.93
N ARG A 72 -8.50 -10.99 -16.98
CA ARG A 72 -8.02 -11.79 -18.14
C ARG A 72 -8.65 -13.15 -18.26
N SER A 73 -9.24 -13.69 -17.18
CA SER A 73 -9.86 -15.02 -17.11
C SER A 73 -11.01 -15.26 -18.11
N ARG A 74 -11.38 -14.25 -18.93
CA ARG A 74 -12.44 -14.33 -19.96
C ARG A 74 -13.78 -14.86 -19.41
N LEU A 75 -14.06 -14.66 -18.12
CA LEU A 75 -15.23 -15.19 -17.44
C LEU A 75 -16.53 -14.79 -18.15
N SER A 76 -16.64 -13.53 -18.59
CA SER A 76 -17.80 -13.04 -19.36
C SER A 76 -17.99 -13.77 -20.68
N ASN A 77 -16.89 -14.15 -21.35
CA ASN A 77 -16.95 -14.84 -22.63
C ASN A 77 -17.37 -16.30 -22.44
N ASN A 78 -16.87 -16.96 -21.39
CA ASN A 78 -17.28 -18.31 -21.01
C ASN A 78 -18.75 -18.33 -20.57
N LEU A 79 -19.20 -17.32 -19.81
CA LEU A 79 -20.62 -17.18 -19.44
C LEU A 79 -21.51 -17.02 -20.67
N ASN A 80 -21.07 -16.24 -21.67
CA ASN A 80 -21.81 -16.06 -22.91
C ASN A 80 -21.89 -17.36 -23.73
N GLN A 81 -20.85 -18.18 -23.71
CA GLN A 81 -20.86 -19.51 -24.33
C GLN A 81 -21.82 -20.47 -23.63
N LEU A 82 -21.83 -20.47 -22.28
CA LEU A 82 -22.78 -21.25 -21.49
C LEU A 82 -24.23 -20.80 -21.72
N ALA A 83 -24.48 -19.49 -21.79
CA ALA A 83 -25.80 -18.95 -22.10
C ALA A 83 -26.28 -19.35 -23.49
N LYS A 84 -25.40 -19.30 -24.50
CA LYS A 84 -25.70 -19.80 -25.85
C LYS A 84 -26.00 -21.31 -25.85
N ALA A 85 -25.17 -22.11 -25.18
CA ALA A 85 -25.37 -23.56 -25.09
C ALA A 85 -26.69 -23.93 -24.38
N ALA A 86 -27.07 -23.19 -23.33
CA ALA A 86 -28.35 -23.33 -22.65
C ALA A 86 -29.53 -22.94 -23.55
N ASN A 87 -29.46 -21.79 -24.24
CA ASN A 87 -30.51 -21.34 -25.14
C ASN A 87 -30.71 -22.26 -26.36
N CYS A 88 -29.65 -22.91 -26.83
CA CYS A 88 -29.70 -23.89 -27.92
C CYS A 88 -30.17 -25.28 -27.47
N GLY A 89 -30.51 -25.47 -26.18
CA GLY A 89 -30.91 -26.77 -25.63
C GLY A 89 -29.78 -27.80 -25.55
N LEU A 90 -28.53 -27.38 -25.79
CA LEU A 90 -27.34 -28.23 -25.72
C LEU A 90 -26.87 -28.47 -24.28
N LEU A 91 -27.25 -27.58 -23.36
CA LEU A 91 -26.90 -27.66 -21.96
C LEU A 91 -28.15 -28.03 -21.16
N ASN A 92 -28.16 -29.24 -20.57
CA ASN A 92 -29.16 -29.65 -19.59
C ASN A 92 -28.93 -28.89 -18.28
N VAL A 93 -29.48 -27.68 -18.18
CA VAL A 93 -29.40 -26.85 -16.97
C VAL A 93 -30.44 -27.32 -15.98
N THR A 94 -30.07 -28.28 -15.12
CA THR A 94 -30.91 -28.64 -13.97
C THR A 94 -30.99 -27.47 -12.98
N PRO A 95 -32.04 -27.43 -12.13
CA PRO A 95 -32.15 -26.41 -11.09
C PRO A 95 -30.92 -26.35 -10.16
N GLU A 96 -30.28 -27.49 -9.85
CA GLU A 96 -29.06 -27.53 -9.04
C GLU A 96 -27.86 -26.90 -9.76
N VAL A 97 -27.70 -27.17 -11.06
CA VAL A 97 -26.63 -26.58 -11.89
C VAL A 97 -26.81 -25.07 -12.02
N LYS A 98 -28.05 -24.61 -12.23
CA LYS A 98 -28.38 -23.18 -12.27
C LYS A 98 -28.00 -22.49 -10.96
N THR A 99 -28.36 -23.09 -9.84
CA THR A 99 -28.08 -22.56 -8.50
C THR A 99 -26.57 -22.50 -8.25
N SER A 100 -25.85 -23.57 -8.59
CA SER A 100 -24.39 -23.63 -8.45
C SER A 100 -23.68 -22.58 -9.30
N LEU A 101 -24.15 -22.33 -10.53
CA LEU A 101 -23.61 -21.28 -11.40
C LEU A 101 -23.86 -19.87 -10.85
N LEU A 102 -25.06 -19.61 -10.33
CA LEU A 102 -25.38 -18.31 -9.73
C LEU A 102 -24.54 -18.04 -8.48
N ASN A 103 -24.33 -19.06 -7.64
CA ASN A 103 -23.47 -18.98 -6.46
C ASN A 103 -22.02 -18.70 -6.87
N ALA A 104 -21.48 -19.42 -7.84
CA ALA A 104 -20.13 -19.18 -8.34
C ALA A 104 -19.97 -17.75 -8.90
N CYS A 105 -20.98 -17.22 -9.60
CA CYS A 105 -20.98 -15.84 -10.07
C CYS A 105 -20.98 -14.82 -8.92
N ALA A 106 -21.73 -15.10 -7.85
CA ALA A 106 -21.77 -14.27 -6.66
C ALA A 106 -20.42 -14.27 -5.92
N ASP A 107 -19.79 -15.43 -5.78
CA ASP A 107 -18.47 -15.59 -5.14
C ASP A 107 -17.38 -14.81 -5.90
N ILE A 108 -17.34 -14.94 -7.23
CA ILE A 108 -16.41 -14.19 -8.09
C ILE A 108 -16.64 -12.68 -7.94
N ARG A 109 -17.91 -12.24 -7.90
CA ARG A 109 -18.24 -10.83 -7.70
C ARG A 109 -17.76 -10.34 -6.33
N HIS A 110 -17.94 -11.14 -5.28
CA HIS A 110 -17.49 -10.83 -3.94
C HIS A 110 -15.95 -10.70 -3.89
N ILE A 111 -15.21 -11.64 -4.49
CA ILE A 111 -13.76 -11.58 -4.59
C ILE A 111 -13.31 -10.30 -5.31
N ARG A 112 -13.94 -9.96 -6.44
CA ARG A 112 -13.63 -8.72 -7.18
C ARG A 112 -13.85 -7.47 -6.34
N MET A 113 -14.97 -7.37 -5.63
CA MET A 113 -15.28 -6.22 -4.77
C MET A 113 -14.30 -6.11 -3.60
N ALA A 114 -13.96 -7.22 -2.95
CA ALA A 114 -12.97 -7.26 -1.88
C ALA A 114 -11.59 -6.77 -2.36
N LEU A 115 -11.19 -7.18 -3.57
CA LEU A 115 -9.95 -6.72 -4.21
C LEU A 115 -9.99 -5.22 -4.52
N MET A 116 -11.06 -4.71 -5.14
CA MET A 116 -11.20 -3.29 -5.46
C MET A 116 -11.18 -2.41 -4.20
N LYS A 117 -11.87 -2.82 -3.13
CA LYS A 117 -11.86 -2.13 -1.83
C LYS A 117 -10.48 -2.15 -1.18
N SER A 118 -9.79 -3.29 -1.20
CA SER A 118 -8.43 -3.42 -0.65
C SER A 118 -7.39 -2.56 -1.37
N LEU A 119 -7.60 -2.29 -2.66
CA LEU A 119 -6.74 -1.46 -3.51
C LEU A 119 -7.15 0.03 -3.51
N GLY A 120 -8.27 0.39 -2.85
CA GLY A 120 -8.78 1.75 -2.82
C GLY A 120 -9.29 2.26 -4.17
N LEU A 121 -9.72 1.34 -5.06
CA LEU A 121 -10.24 1.63 -6.40
C LEU A 121 -11.76 1.81 -6.44
N ASP A 122 -12.44 1.52 -5.34
CA ASP A 122 -13.88 1.67 -5.17
C ASP A 122 -14.16 3.04 -4.50
N ARG A 123 -14.45 4.06 -5.31
CA ARG A 123 -14.89 5.40 -4.89
C ARG A 123 -16.14 5.80 -5.66
#